data_AF-A0A7S4E419-F1
#
_entry.id   AF-A0A7S4E419-F1
#
_cell.length_a   1.000
_cell.length_b   1.000
_cell.length_c   1.000
_cell.angle_alpha   90.00
_cell.angle_beta   90.00
_cell.angle_gamma   90.00
#
_symmetry.space_group_name_H-M   'P 1'
#
loop_
_entity.id
_entity.type
_entity.pdbx_description
1 polymer ?
#
loop_
_entity_poly.entity_id
_entity_poly.type
_entity_poly.pdbx_seq_one_letter_code
_entity_poly.pdbx_strand_id
1 'polypeptide(L)'
;AAAATAAPTPAALAQRLVVCALEDKLDLLYAFVRAHVASKTLVFVSTCAQARFLLEALRGARPGAPLAALHGKQSQAKRVAVFRAFAARSGGAVLVATDVAARGLDVPDVDWVVRRDVG
;
A
#
# COMPACT_ATOMS: atom_id res chain seq x y z
N ALA A 1 -39.09 12.43 2.92
CA ALA A 1 -38.08 11.97 1.95
C ALA A 1 -36.78 12.69 2.28
N ALA A 2 -35.79 11.98 2.83
CA ALA A 2 -34.47 12.53 3.12
C ALA A 2 -33.46 11.89 2.15
N ALA A 3 -32.70 12.75 1.47
CA ALA A 3 -31.76 12.37 0.42
C ALA A 3 -30.64 11.48 0.97
N ALA A 4 -30.44 10.32 0.32
CA ALA A 4 -29.25 9.51 0.52
C ALA A 4 -28.06 10.24 -0.12
N THR A 5 -27.16 10.77 0.70
CA THR A 5 -25.83 11.19 0.25
C THR A 5 -25.06 9.95 -0.19
N ALA A 6 -24.91 9.78 -1.51
CA ALA A 6 -24.15 8.69 -2.10
C ALA A 6 -22.71 8.70 -1.57
N ALA A 7 -22.28 7.60 -0.96
CA ALA A 7 -20.90 7.42 -0.53
C ALA A 7 -19.96 7.48 -1.76
N PRO A 8 -18.78 8.11 -1.66
CA PRO A 8 -17.86 8.32 -2.79
C PRO A 8 -17.11 7.04 -3.22
N THR A 9 -17.60 5.86 -2.85
CA THR A 9 -16.94 4.59 -3.16
C THR A 9 -17.33 4.15 -4.57
N PRO A 10 -16.39 3.99 -5.50
CA PRO A 10 -16.70 3.50 -6.85
C PRO A 10 -17.43 2.16 -6.77
N ALA A 11 -18.50 2.00 -7.54
CA ALA A 11 -19.30 0.76 -7.54
C ALA A 11 -18.48 -0.49 -7.91
N ALA A 12 -17.36 -0.31 -8.62
CA ALA A 12 -16.44 -1.39 -9.01
C ALA A 12 -15.43 -1.78 -7.91
N LEU A 13 -15.34 -1.04 -6.80
CA LEU A 13 -14.37 -1.34 -5.75
C LEU A 13 -14.86 -2.50 -4.86
N ALA A 14 -14.22 -3.67 -5.00
CA ALA A 14 -14.43 -4.78 -4.08
C ALA A 14 -13.62 -4.60 -2.79
N GLN A 15 -14.30 -4.42 -1.66
CA GLN A 15 -13.67 -4.34 -0.34
C GLN A 15 -13.75 -5.68 0.39
N ARG A 16 -12.64 -6.10 0.99
CA ARG A 16 -12.53 -7.34 1.77
C ARG A 16 -11.80 -7.07 3.07
N LEU A 17 -12.21 -7.77 4.13
CA LEU A 17 -11.58 -7.69 5.46
C LEU A 17 -11.02 -9.05 5.83
N VAL A 18 -9.80 -9.05 6.38
CA VAL A 18 -9.18 -10.23 6.97
C VAL A 18 -8.88 -9.92 8.43
N VAL A 19 -9.49 -10.68 9.34
CA VAL A 19 -9.21 -10.61 10.78
C VAL A 19 -8.20 -11.70 11.12
N CYS A 20 -7.10 -11.31 11.75
CA CYS A 20 -6.00 -12.19 12.11
C CYS A 20 -5.29 -11.67 13.37
N ALA A 21 -4.51 -12.54 14.01
CA ALA A 21 -3.67 -12.13 15.12
C ALA A 21 -2.56 -11.18 14.65
N LEU A 22 -1.96 -10.44 15.57
CA LEU A 22 -0.98 -9.40 15.23
C LEU A 22 0.27 -10.00 14.57
N GLU A 23 0.71 -11.13 15.10
CA GLU A 23 1.81 -11.96 14.63
C GLU A 23 1.63 -12.42 13.17
N ASP A 24 0.39 -12.78 12.79
CA ASP A 24 0.10 -13.30 11.46
C ASP A 24 0.07 -12.21 10.37
N LYS A 25 -0.10 -10.93 10.76
CA LYS A 25 -0.29 -9.83 9.79
C LYS A 25 0.86 -9.71 8.79
N LEU A 26 2.09 -9.97 9.22
CA LEU A 26 3.25 -9.87 8.34
C LEU A 26 3.28 -11.02 7.34
N ASP A 27 3.04 -12.24 7.80
CA ASP A 27 3.04 -13.45 6.98
C ASP A 27 1.91 -13.43 5.95
N LEU A 28 0.72 -12.97 6.36
CA LEU A 28 -0.40 -12.77 5.46
C LEU A 28 -0.11 -11.73 4.38
N LEU A 29 0.49 -10.59 4.75
CA LEU A 29 0.89 -9.57 3.77
C LEU A 29 1.95 -10.12 2.80
N TYR A 30 2.94 -10.87 3.30
CA TYR A 30 3.95 -11.50 2.46
C TYR A 30 3.33 -12.51 1.48
N ALA A 31 2.47 -13.41 1.97
CA ALA A 31 1.75 -14.38 1.15
C ALA A 31 0.88 -13.68 0.09
N PHE A 32 0.20 -12.60 0.47
CA PHE A 32 -0.59 -11.79 -0.44
C PHE A 32 0.25 -11.18 -1.57
N VAL A 33 1.37 -10.53 -1.23
CA VAL A 33 2.27 -9.95 -2.24
C VAL A 33 2.81 -11.03 -3.17
N ARG A 34 3.19 -12.19 -2.63
CA ARG A 34 3.68 -13.33 -3.43
C ARG A 34 2.64 -13.90 -4.40
N ALA A 35 1.37 -13.93 -4.00
CA ALA A 35 0.29 -14.37 -4.87
C ALA A 35 -0.03 -13.35 -5.99
N HIS A 36 0.36 -12.08 -5.80
CA HIS A 36 0.03 -10.97 -6.70
C HIS A 36 1.27 -10.20 -7.18
N VAL A 37 2.38 -10.89 -7.44
CA VAL A 37 3.67 -10.27 -7.82
C VAL A 37 3.59 -9.44 -9.10
N ALA A 38 2.61 -9.71 -9.97
CA ALA A 38 2.39 -8.98 -11.21
C ALA A 38 1.53 -7.71 -11.02
N SER A 39 0.94 -7.51 -9.85
CA SER A 39 0.01 -6.41 -9.55
C SER A 39 0.70 -5.20 -8.90
N LYS A 40 0.22 -3.99 -9.18
CA LYS A 40 0.56 -2.78 -8.43
C LYS A 40 -0.24 -2.76 -7.13
N THR A 41 0.47 -2.80 -6.01
CA THR A 41 -0.11 -2.84 -4.66
C THR A 41 0.35 -1.63 -3.84
N LEU A 42 -0.61 -0.90 -3.27
CA LEU A 42 -0.37 0.18 -2.32
C LEU A 42 -0.71 -0.31 -0.91
N VAL A 43 0.29 -0.34 -0.02
CA VAL A 43 0.14 -0.82 1.36
C VAL A 43 0.17 0.37 2.33
N PHE A 44 -0.92 0.60 3.04
CA PHE A 44 -1.06 1.64 4.05
C PHE A 44 -0.73 1.14 5.45
N VAL A 45 0.06 1.94 6.17
CA VAL A 45 0.39 1.76 7.59
C VAL A 45 0.29 3.08 8.36
N SER A 46 0.03 3.01 9.66
CA SER A 46 -0.20 4.20 10.48
C SER A 46 1.06 5.04 10.73
N THR A 47 2.25 4.42 10.78
CA THR A 47 3.47 5.11 11.22
C THR A 47 4.65 4.99 10.25
N CYS A 48 5.53 6.00 10.28
CA CYS A 48 6.80 5.95 9.53
C CYS A 48 7.71 4.81 10.00
N ALA A 49 7.57 4.34 11.24
CA ALA A 49 8.32 3.20 11.75
C ALA A 49 7.85 1.89 11.11
N GLN A 50 6.53 1.67 11.04
CA GLN A 50 5.95 0.51 10.35
C GLN A 50 6.30 0.50 8.86
N ALA A 51 6.28 1.66 8.19
CA ALA A 51 6.62 1.75 6.76
C ALA A 51 8.06 1.28 6.48
N ARG A 52 9.01 1.70 7.33
CA ARG A 52 10.41 1.25 7.25
C ARG A 52 10.55 -0.22 7.60
N PHE A 53 9.92 -0.66 8.69
CA PHE A 53 9.96 -2.05 9.13
C PHE A 53 9.44 -3.01 8.06
N LEU A 54 8.27 -2.73 7.49
CA LEU A 54 7.67 -3.57 6.45
C LEU A 54 8.52 -3.62 5.19
N LEU A 55 9.09 -2.49 4.77
CA LEU A 55 9.96 -2.47 3.60
C LEU A 55 11.16 -3.41 3.79
N GLU A 56 11.84 -3.32 4.93
CA GLU A 56 13.01 -4.14 5.21
C GLU A 56 12.64 -5.62 5.43
N ALA A 57 11.53 -5.90 6.12
CA ALA A 57 11.03 -7.26 6.30
C ALA A 57 10.70 -7.93 4.96
N LEU A 58 9.95 -7.24 4.08
CA LEU A 58 9.63 -7.75 2.76
C LEU A 58 10.88 -7.89 1.87
N ARG A 59 11.85 -6.97 1.96
CA ARG A 59 13.13 -7.10 1.25
C ARG A 59 13.89 -8.35 1.69
N GLY A 60 13.96 -8.63 2.99
CA GLY A 60 14.58 -9.83 3.53
C GLY A 60 13.89 -11.11 3.04
N ALA A 61 12.56 -11.11 3.01
CA ALA A 61 11.75 -12.27 2.60
C ALA A 61 11.65 -12.48 1.08
N ARG A 62 12.09 -11.50 0.27
CA ARG A 62 12.15 -11.55 -1.20
C ARG A 62 10.87 -12.08 -1.87
N PRO A 63 9.74 -11.35 -1.80
CA PRO A 63 8.46 -11.82 -2.34
C PRO A 63 8.39 -11.87 -3.87
N GLY A 64 9.43 -11.41 -4.59
CA GLY A 64 9.47 -11.40 -6.06
C GLY A 64 8.87 -10.14 -6.71
N ALA A 65 8.36 -9.19 -5.92
CA ALA A 65 7.90 -7.89 -6.40
C ALA A 65 8.88 -6.76 -6.00
N PRO A 66 9.09 -5.73 -6.85
CA PRO A 66 9.86 -4.56 -6.45
C PRO A 66 9.17 -3.78 -5.34
N LEU A 67 9.96 -3.33 -4.36
CA LEU A 67 9.48 -2.76 -3.11
C LEU A 67 9.99 -1.33 -2.93
N ALA A 68 9.09 -0.42 -2.58
CA ALA A 68 9.40 0.96 -2.24
C ALA A 68 8.61 1.40 -0.99
N ALA A 69 9.04 2.47 -0.35
CA ALA A 69 8.27 3.09 0.74
C ALA A 69 8.29 4.62 0.67
N LEU A 70 7.17 5.23 1.07
CA LEU A 70 6.94 6.66 1.07
C LEU A 70 6.38 7.09 2.43
N HIS A 71 7.15 7.86 3.19
CA HIS A 71 6.77 8.26 4.55
C HIS A 71 7.30 9.66 4.90
N GLY A 72 6.69 10.33 5.87
CA GLY A 72 6.94 11.75 6.19
C GLY A 72 8.37 12.10 6.60
N LYS A 73 9.16 11.14 7.09
CA LYS A 73 10.60 11.36 7.40
C LYS A 73 11.53 11.42 6.19
N GLN A 74 11.03 11.25 4.96
CA GLN A 74 11.83 11.39 3.74
C GLN A 74 11.78 12.84 3.23
N SER A 75 12.86 13.30 2.61
CA SER A 75 12.85 14.59 1.91
C SER A 75 11.80 14.60 0.81
N GLN A 76 11.25 15.78 0.52
CA GLN A 76 10.24 15.94 -0.53
C GLN A 76 10.74 15.43 -1.89
N ALA A 77 12.00 15.74 -2.24
CA ALA A 77 12.62 15.27 -3.47
C ALA A 77 12.66 13.73 -3.55
N LYS A 78 13.01 13.06 -2.44
CA LYS A 78 13.01 11.59 -2.37
C LYS A 78 11.60 11.02 -2.52
N ARG A 79 10.60 11.62 -1.87
CA ARG A 79 9.20 11.20 -1.99
C ARG A 79 8.71 11.28 -3.44
N VAL A 80 8.98 12.41 -4.10
CA VAL A 80 8.60 12.62 -5.51
C VAL A 80 9.29 11.61 -6.43
N ALA A 81 10.59 11.37 -6.24
CA ALA A 81 11.34 10.41 -7.04
C ALA A 81 10.80 8.97 -6.87
N VAL A 82 10.58 8.53 -5.63
CA VAL A 82 10.02 7.20 -5.32
C VAL A 82 8.62 7.06 -5.91
N PHE A 83 7.78 8.06 -5.74
CA PHE A 83 6.42 8.06 -6.27
C PHE A 83 6.40 7.96 -7.80
N ARG A 84 7.17 8.79 -8.49
CA ARG A 84 7.26 8.76 -9.97
C ARG A 84 7.77 7.42 -10.48
N ALA A 85 8.78 6.84 -9.82
CA ALA A 85 9.30 5.53 -10.19
C ALA A 85 8.26 4.41 -10.01
N PHE A 86 7.45 4.48 -8.95
CA PHE A 86 6.35 3.54 -8.74
C PHE A 86 5.24 3.72 -9.79
N ALA A 87 4.79 4.96 -10.03
CA ALA A 87 3.73 5.27 -10.98
C ALA A 87 4.10 4.85 -12.41
N ALA A 88 5.35 5.10 -12.82
CA ALA A 88 5.83 4.79 -14.16
C ALA A 88 6.11 3.29 -14.43
N ARG A 89 6.10 2.42 -13.40
CA ARG A 89 6.32 0.99 -13.63
C ARG A 89 5.16 0.38 -14.41
N SER A 90 5.49 -0.30 -15.49
CA SER A 90 4.64 -1.31 -16.11
C SER A 90 4.77 -2.64 -15.36
N GLY A 91 3.66 -3.20 -14.91
CA GLY A 91 3.61 -4.45 -14.14
C GLY A 91 3.75 -4.26 -12.62
N GLY A 92 4.02 -5.36 -11.91
CA GLY A 92 3.85 -5.41 -10.47
C GLY A 92 4.86 -4.59 -9.66
N ALA A 93 4.40 -4.04 -8.55
CA ALA A 93 5.19 -3.27 -7.59
C ALA A 93 4.46 -3.14 -6.26
N VAL A 94 5.19 -2.99 -5.16
CA VAL A 94 4.61 -2.69 -3.85
C VAL A 94 5.14 -1.36 -3.34
N LEU A 95 4.22 -0.45 -3.01
CA LEU A 95 4.54 0.81 -2.33
C LEU A 95 3.96 0.79 -0.92
N VAL A 96 4.82 0.84 0.10
CA VAL A 96 4.39 0.98 1.49
C VAL A 96 4.35 2.46 1.86
N ALA A 97 3.17 2.97 2.25
CA ALA A 97 2.97 4.38 2.53
C ALA A 97 2.25 4.62 3.86
N THR A 98 2.50 5.77 4.49
CA THR A 98 1.64 6.28 5.56
C THR A 98 0.54 7.15 4.99
N ASP A 99 -0.63 7.22 5.63
CA ASP A 99 -1.77 8.01 5.13
C ASP A 99 -1.38 9.45 4.81
N VAL A 100 -0.69 10.13 5.74
CA VAL A 100 -0.20 11.51 5.55
C VAL A 100 0.68 11.65 4.31
N ALA A 101 1.48 10.63 4.03
CA ALA A 101 2.46 10.69 2.95
C ALA A 101 1.84 10.40 1.58
N ALA A 102 0.69 9.73 1.55
CA ALA A 102 -0.08 9.47 0.35
C ALA A 102 -1.19 10.48 0.05
N ARG A 103 -1.53 11.38 0.99
CA ARG A 103 -2.51 12.45 0.72
C ARG A 103 -2.03 13.29 -0.46
N GLY A 104 -2.92 13.47 -1.44
CA GLY A 104 -2.64 14.20 -2.68
C GLY A 104 -1.80 13.43 -3.71
N LEU A 105 -1.54 12.13 -3.50
CA LEU A 105 -0.99 11.27 -4.55
C LEU A 105 -2.15 10.69 -5.37
N ASP A 106 -2.23 11.07 -6.64
CA ASP A 106 -3.06 10.40 -7.63
C ASP A 106 -2.25 9.26 -8.25
N VAL A 107 -2.53 8.03 -7.84
CA VAL A 107 -1.74 6.84 -8.21
C VAL A 107 -2.51 6.06 -9.28
N PRO A 108 -2.15 6.17 -10.57
CA PRO A 108 -2.85 5.46 -11.63
C PRO A 108 -2.55 3.96 -11.58
N ASP A 109 -3.50 3.17 -12.08
CA ASP A 109 -3.35 1.73 -12.36
C ASP A 109 -2.92 0.90 -11.13
N VAL A 110 -3.52 1.18 -9.98
CA VAL A 110 -3.33 0.36 -8.77
C VAL A 110 -4.38 -0.75 -8.75
N ASP A 111 -3.92 -1.99 -8.73
CA ASP A 111 -4.80 -3.18 -8.64
C ASP A 111 -5.29 -3.42 -7.21
N TRP A 112 -4.41 -3.19 -6.22
CA TRP A 112 -4.68 -3.50 -4.82
C TRP A 112 -4.32 -2.34 -3.89
N VAL A 113 -5.25 -2.03 -2.99
CA VAL A 113 -4.99 -1.17 -1.83
C VAL A 113 -5.16 -2.01 -0.58
N VAL A 114 -4.08 -2.19 0.17
CA VAL A 114 -4.04 -2.97 1.40
C VAL A 114 -3.85 -2.02 2.57
N ARG A 115 -4.79 -2.00 3.52
CA ARG A 115 -4.61 -1.26 4.79
C ARG A 115 -4.31 -2.26 5.89
N ARG A 116 -3.11 -2.20 6.48
CA ARG A 116 -2.68 -3.14 7.54
C ARG A 116 -3.32 -2.86 8.90
N ASP A 117 -3.59 -1.59 9.14
CA ASP A 117 -4.14 -1.09 10.40
C ASP A 117 -5.57 -0.61 10.14
N VAL A 118 -6.54 -1.43 10.53
CA VAL A 118 -7.95 -1.01 10.64
C VAL A 118 -8.16 -0.71 12.13
N GLY A 119 -8.46 0.55 12.43
CA GLY A 119 -8.83 0.99 13.78
C GLY A 119 -10.25 0.56 14.14
#